data_AF-A0A9W9NUH4-F1
#
_entry.id   AF-A0A9W9NUH4-F1
#
_cell.length_a   1.000
_cell.length_b   1.000
_cell.length_c   1.000
_cell.angle_alpha   90.00
_cell.angle_beta   90.00
_cell.angle_gamma   90.00
#
_symmetry.space_group_name_H-M   'P 1'
#
loop_
_entity.id
_entity.type
_entity.pdbx_description
1 polymer ?
#
loop_
_entity_poly.entity_id
_entity_poly.type
_entity_poly.pdbx_seq_one_letter_code
_entity_poly.pdbx_strand_id
1 'polypeptide(L)'
;MVLPILSHDPRVTGASDPVMWHTDLHLGDIFVTPNEPSFIEGIIDWQSSQICPLFIQARFPEFLTPPKDYTFGPDLPSLPDGFDDLGSEKKEQAINERELASRSKYYEMSNLAHNLRVYNAMKLDSRLWEPFTYCQLFSQGSLVPLRHCLIRLSQDWSLLGLPGSCPFLISEIELQKHNEQKSQYEDRLYLSDLVKNQLFTDDAGWVPNDRWEATERANGELYNMYIETMSEELTPQAAAKDWPFPPLQA
;
A
#
# COMPACT_ATOMS: atom_id res chain seq x y z
N MET A 1 25.91 6.39 -8.06
CA MET A 1 24.91 5.36 -7.67
C MET A 1 24.22 5.84 -6.41
N VAL A 2 22.88 5.83 -6.37
CA VAL A 2 22.10 6.50 -5.30
C VAL A 2 21.98 5.69 -4.01
N LEU A 3 21.82 4.36 -4.11
CA LEU A 3 21.65 3.48 -2.94
C LEU A 3 22.79 3.60 -1.92
N PRO A 4 24.08 3.69 -2.29
CA PRO A 4 25.15 3.94 -1.33
C PRO A 4 25.02 5.27 -0.60
N ILE A 5 24.48 6.32 -1.23
CA ILE A 5 24.29 7.60 -0.56
C ILE A 5 23.21 7.45 0.51
N LEU A 6 22.08 6.83 0.15
CA LEU A 6 20.98 6.59 1.07
C LEU A 6 21.38 5.64 2.21
N SER A 7 22.17 4.60 1.93
CA SER A 7 22.58 3.62 2.95
C SER A 7 23.52 4.18 4.01
N HIS A 8 24.11 5.35 3.77
CA HIS A 8 24.93 6.08 4.76
C HIS A 8 24.18 7.27 5.39
N ASP A 9 22.93 7.51 5.00
CA ASP A 9 22.12 8.57 5.60
C ASP A 9 21.78 8.20 7.06
N PRO A 10 22.07 9.08 8.05
CA PRO A 10 21.83 8.79 9.46
C PRO A 10 20.39 8.37 9.79
N ARG A 11 19.41 8.89 9.04
CA ARG A 11 17.98 8.55 9.22
C ARG A 11 17.69 7.12 8.78
N VAL A 12 18.32 6.67 7.70
CA VAL A 12 18.20 5.29 7.19
C VAL A 12 18.96 4.34 8.10
N THR A 13 20.21 4.64 8.46
CA THR A 13 21.01 3.79 9.35
C THR A 13 20.40 3.67 10.74
N GLY A 14 19.76 4.74 11.25
CA GLY A 14 19.09 4.73 12.54
C GLY A 14 17.87 3.79 12.61
N ALA A 15 17.36 3.34 11.46
CA ALA A 15 16.23 2.42 11.33
C ALA A 15 16.58 1.15 10.54
N SER A 16 17.87 0.84 10.36
CA SER A 16 18.32 -0.28 9.51
C SER A 16 18.54 -1.60 10.25
N ASP A 17 18.21 -1.66 11.54
CA ASP A 17 18.39 -2.88 12.33
C ASP A 17 17.66 -4.06 11.67
N PRO A 18 18.30 -5.24 11.56
CA PRO A 18 17.66 -6.42 11.02
C PRO A 18 16.61 -6.92 12.01
N VAL A 19 15.37 -7.00 11.56
CA VAL A 19 14.23 -7.49 12.35
C VAL A 19 13.47 -8.54 11.57
N MET A 20 12.88 -9.50 12.29
CA MET A 20 11.80 -10.31 11.76
C MET A 20 10.49 -9.56 12.01
N TRP A 21 9.69 -9.34 10.97
CA TRP A 21 8.44 -8.59 11.06
C TRP A 21 7.32 -9.32 10.32
N HIS A 22 6.13 -9.38 10.92
CA HIS A 22 4.93 -9.92 10.27
C HIS A 22 4.32 -8.84 9.38
N THR A 23 4.69 -8.85 8.10
CA THR A 23 4.34 -7.78 7.14
C THR A 23 2.91 -7.86 6.61
N ASP A 24 2.18 -8.92 6.93
CA ASP A 24 0.84 -9.24 6.43
C ASP A 24 -0.15 -9.45 7.58
N LEU A 25 0.11 -8.84 8.74
CA LEU A 25 -0.66 -9.10 9.96
C LEU A 25 -2.09 -8.57 9.82
N HIS A 26 -3.03 -9.49 9.63
CA HIS A 26 -4.47 -9.23 9.58
C HIS A 26 -5.22 -9.94 10.72
N LEU A 27 -6.49 -9.60 10.93
CA LEU A 27 -7.29 -10.17 12.05
C LEU A 27 -7.44 -11.69 11.96
N GLY A 28 -7.37 -12.28 10.76
CA GLY A 28 -7.38 -13.73 10.56
C GLY A 28 -6.17 -14.46 11.15
N ASP A 29 -5.08 -13.75 11.45
CA ASP A 29 -3.84 -14.33 11.97
C ASP A 29 -3.73 -14.26 13.49
N ILE A 30 -4.72 -13.66 14.16
CA ILE A 30 -4.68 -13.39 15.60
C ILE A 30 -5.69 -14.28 16.30
N PHE A 31 -5.20 -15.26 17.07
CA PHE A 31 -6.02 -16.04 17.97
C PHE A 31 -6.19 -15.32 19.29
N VAL A 32 -7.43 -15.28 19.78
CA VAL A 32 -7.79 -14.63 21.04
C VAL A 32 -8.61 -15.57 21.91
N THR A 33 -8.57 -15.36 23.22
CA THR A 33 -9.33 -16.19 24.16
C THR A 33 -10.84 -16.02 23.91
N PRO A 34 -11.63 -17.12 23.76
CA PRO A 34 -13.06 -17.02 23.41
C PRO A 34 -13.90 -16.21 24.39
N ASN A 35 -13.55 -16.25 25.68
CA ASN A 35 -14.28 -15.55 26.74
C ASN A 35 -13.74 -14.14 27.00
N GLU A 36 -12.56 -13.80 26.48
CA GLU A 36 -11.94 -12.49 26.66
C GLU A 36 -11.05 -12.12 25.46
N PRO A 37 -11.66 -11.61 24.37
CA PRO A 37 -10.98 -11.37 23.09
C PRO A 37 -9.83 -10.35 23.12
N SER A 38 -9.64 -9.63 24.23
CA SER A 38 -8.48 -8.75 24.43
C SER A 38 -7.19 -9.52 24.75
N PHE A 39 -7.29 -10.78 25.15
CA PHE A 39 -6.13 -11.64 25.37
C PHE A 39 -5.76 -12.39 24.09
N ILE A 40 -4.60 -12.03 23.54
CA ILE A 40 -4.02 -12.69 22.37
C ILE A 40 -3.37 -14.00 22.83
N GLU A 41 -3.84 -15.13 22.29
CA GLU A 41 -3.31 -16.48 22.55
C GLU A 41 -2.20 -16.86 21.57
N GLY A 42 -2.23 -16.33 20.35
CA GLY A 42 -1.23 -16.63 19.33
C GLY A 42 -1.33 -15.75 18.10
N ILE A 43 -0.21 -15.64 17.40
CA ILE A 43 -0.11 -15.02 16.07
C ILE A 43 0.45 -16.08 15.13
N ILE A 44 -0.26 -16.34 14.02
CA ILE A 44 0.14 -17.33 13.00
C ILE A 44 0.61 -16.65 11.71
N ASP A 45 0.72 -17.42 10.63
CA ASP A 45 1.12 -16.98 9.29
C ASP A 45 2.51 -16.31 9.22
N TRP A 46 3.50 -16.92 9.88
CA TRP A 46 4.88 -16.41 9.84
C TRP A 46 5.68 -16.91 8.62
N GLN A 47 5.13 -17.78 7.77
CA GLN A 47 5.88 -18.43 6.69
C GLN A 47 6.42 -17.47 5.61
N SER A 48 5.79 -16.29 5.47
CA SER A 48 6.20 -15.24 4.53
C SER A 48 7.06 -14.16 5.19
N SER A 49 7.35 -14.27 6.48
CA SER A 49 8.17 -13.30 7.21
C SER A 49 9.66 -13.43 6.84
N GLN A 50 10.35 -12.31 6.81
CA GLN A 50 11.78 -12.25 6.49
C GLN A 50 12.56 -11.42 7.51
N ILE A 51 13.88 -11.66 7.59
CA ILE A 51 14.79 -10.78 8.32
C ILE A 51 15.26 -9.70 7.35
N CYS A 52 14.89 -8.46 7.61
CA CYS A 52 15.17 -7.31 6.75
C CYS A 52 15.37 -6.04 7.60
N PRO A 53 15.92 -4.95 7.04
CA PRO A 53 15.99 -3.67 7.73
C PRO A 53 14.60 -3.22 8.22
N LEU A 54 14.51 -2.71 9.45
CA LEU A 54 13.23 -2.26 10.01
C LEU A 54 12.53 -1.22 9.13
N PHE A 55 13.27 -0.29 8.52
CA PHE A 55 12.70 0.78 7.70
C PHE A 55 11.97 0.33 6.42
N ILE A 56 12.21 -0.89 5.90
CA ILE A 56 11.44 -1.42 4.76
C ILE A 56 10.25 -2.29 5.18
N GLN A 57 10.18 -2.65 6.47
CA GLN A 57 9.18 -3.57 7.00
C GLN A 57 8.12 -2.86 7.86
N ALA A 58 8.55 -1.90 8.67
CA ALA A 58 7.71 -1.18 9.63
C ALA A 58 6.51 -0.53 8.92
N ARG A 59 5.31 -0.92 9.33
CA ARG A 59 4.04 -0.48 8.76
C ARG A 59 2.92 -0.66 9.79
N PHE A 60 1.78 -0.04 9.53
CA PHE A 60 0.54 -0.38 10.22
C PHE A 60 0.10 -1.80 9.81
N PRO A 61 -0.35 -2.65 10.76
CA PRO A 61 -1.12 -3.85 10.43
C PRO A 61 -2.36 -3.50 9.60
N GLU A 62 -2.85 -4.42 8.78
CA GLU A 62 -3.93 -4.15 7.81
C GLU A 62 -5.16 -3.50 8.46
N PHE A 63 -5.61 -4.07 9.58
CA PHE A 63 -6.77 -3.61 10.35
C PHE A 63 -6.56 -2.28 11.11
N LEU A 64 -5.34 -1.73 11.08
CA LEU A 64 -4.97 -0.42 11.62
C LEU A 64 -4.45 0.50 10.50
N THR A 65 -4.66 0.16 9.24
CA THR A 65 -4.22 0.99 8.12
C THR A 65 -4.93 2.34 8.20
N PRO A 66 -4.18 3.45 8.24
CA PRO A 66 -4.79 4.77 8.32
C PRO A 66 -5.55 5.13 7.03
N PRO A 67 -6.58 5.99 7.11
CA PRO A 67 -7.22 6.53 5.91
C PRO A 67 -6.25 7.40 5.11
N LYS A 68 -6.59 7.67 3.85
CA LYS A 68 -5.72 8.39 2.89
C LYS A 68 -5.23 9.75 3.39
N ASP A 69 -6.09 10.50 4.08
CA ASP A 69 -5.79 11.87 4.56
C ASP A 69 -5.19 11.89 5.98
N TYR A 70 -4.68 10.76 6.47
CA TYR A 70 -4.08 10.66 7.78
C TYR A 70 -2.75 11.40 7.90
N THR A 71 -2.59 12.17 8.97
CA THR A 71 -1.35 12.86 9.31
C THR A 71 -0.64 12.21 10.50
N PHE A 72 0.63 11.87 10.33
CA PHE A 72 1.51 11.47 11.43
C PHE A 72 1.79 12.66 12.35
N GLY A 73 1.86 12.41 13.66
CA GLY A 73 2.13 13.43 14.66
C GLY A 73 1.02 13.60 15.70
N PRO A 74 1.04 14.71 16.45
CA PRO A 74 0.19 14.91 17.63
C PRO A 74 -1.26 15.26 17.29
N ASP A 75 -1.57 15.56 16.03
CA ASP A 75 -2.90 15.97 15.62
C ASP A 75 -3.90 14.84 15.82
N LEU A 76 -5.02 15.16 16.47
CA LEU A 76 -6.07 14.21 16.77
C LEU A 76 -7.05 14.10 15.59
N PRO A 77 -7.50 12.87 15.23
CA PRO A 77 -8.53 12.70 14.22
C PRO A 77 -9.85 13.41 14.59
N SER A 78 -10.31 14.28 13.69
CA SER A 78 -11.57 14.99 13.79
C SER A 78 -12.49 14.65 12.62
N LEU A 79 -13.78 14.98 12.77
CA LEU A 79 -14.69 14.98 11.63
C LEU A 79 -14.32 16.12 10.67
N PRO A 80 -14.65 16.01 9.37
CA PRO A 80 -14.40 17.07 8.40
C PRO A 80 -15.24 18.32 8.70
N ASP A 81 -14.75 19.46 8.24
CA ASP A 81 -15.51 20.71 8.27
C ASP A 81 -16.83 20.56 7.48
N GLY A 82 -17.92 21.13 8.01
CA GLY A 82 -19.23 21.03 7.37
C GLY A 82 -19.88 19.63 7.46
N PHE A 83 -19.41 18.77 8.39
CA PHE A 83 -20.00 17.45 8.61
C PHE A 83 -21.52 17.46 8.76
N ASP A 84 -22.07 18.46 9.46
CA ASP A 84 -23.51 18.58 9.71
C ASP A 84 -24.33 18.78 8.44
N ASP A 85 -23.74 19.32 7.38
CA ASP A 85 -24.39 19.58 6.08
C ASP A 85 -24.28 18.39 5.11
N LEU A 86 -23.53 17.35 5.47
CA LEU A 86 -23.37 16.16 4.65
C LEU A 86 -24.65 15.30 4.61
N GLY A 87 -24.86 14.61 3.48
CA GLY A 87 -25.88 13.57 3.36
C GLY A 87 -25.56 12.34 4.22
N SER A 88 -26.57 11.50 4.49
CA SER A 88 -26.46 10.36 5.41
C SER A 88 -25.30 9.41 5.10
N GLU A 89 -25.13 9.03 3.83
CA GLU A 89 -24.08 8.12 3.39
C GLU A 89 -22.67 8.71 3.62
N LYS A 90 -22.47 9.99 3.26
CA LYS A 90 -21.21 10.69 3.49
C LYS A 90 -20.91 10.91 4.97
N LYS A 91 -21.93 11.09 5.80
CA LYS A 91 -21.78 11.17 7.26
C LYS A 91 -21.29 9.83 7.82
N GLU A 92 -21.92 8.73 7.42
CA GLU A 92 -21.50 7.39 7.83
C GLU A 92 -20.06 7.09 7.42
N GLN A 93 -19.69 7.42 6.18
CA GLN A 93 -18.31 7.30 5.71
C GLN A 93 -17.33 8.12 6.58
N ALA A 94 -17.63 9.40 6.83
CA ALA A 94 -16.77 10.26 7.64
C ALA A 94 -16.64 9.78 9.10
N ILE A 95 -17.70 9.19 9.67
CA ILE A 95 -17.63 8.54 10.99
C ILE A 95 -16.67 7.34 10.94
N ASN A 96 -16.85 6.45 9.97
CA ASN A 96 -16.03 5.25 9.81
C ASN A 96 -14.54 5.59 9.60
N GLU A 97 -14.25 6.58 8.75
CA GLU A 97 -12.89 7.09 8.51
C GLU A 97 -12.28 7.68 9.79
N ARG A 98 -13.04 8.45 10.57
CA ARG A 98 -12.59 8.98 11.86
C ARG A 98 -12.31 7.88 12.87
N GLU A 99 -13.14 6.85 12.93
CA GLU A 99 -12.91 5.70 13.82
C GLU A 99 -11.63 4.97 13.44
N LEU A 100 -11.42 4.71 12.14
CA LEU A 100 -10.20 4.09 11.64
C LEU A 100 -8.96 4.94 11.93
N ALA A 101 -9.03 6.25 11.68
CA ALA A 101 -7.97 7.20 12.02
C ALA A 101 -7.68 7.20 13.52
N SER A 102 -8.70 7.09 14.38
CA SER A 102 -8.55 7.04 15.84
C SER A 102 -7.81 5.78 16.29
N ARG A 103 -8.13 4.61 15.72
CA ARG A 103 -7.40 3.35 15.98
C ARG A 103 -5.95 3.44 15.51
N SER A 104 -5.73 3.97 14.32
CA SER A 104 -4.39 4.19 13.74
C SER A 104 -3.57 5.14 14.61
N LYS A 105 -4.17 6.23 15.08
CA LYS A 105 -3.53 7.21 15.98
C LYS A 105 -3.15 6.59 17.31
N TYR A 106 -4.00 5.73 17.87
CA TYR A 106 -3.66 4.99 19.09
C TYR A 106 -2.42 4.11 18.88
N TYR A 107 -2.35 3.38 17.77
CA TYR A 107 -1.17 2.58 17.41
C TYR A 107 0.08 3.43 17.24
N GLU A 108 -0.03 4.56 16.53
CA GLU A 108 1.08 5.51 16.36
C GLU A 108 1.60 6.01 17.72
N MET A 109 0.72 6.49 18.59
CA MET A 109 1.09 7.06 19.89
C MET A 109 1.62 5.99 20.86
N SER A 110 1.07 4.77 20.80
CA SER A 110 1.58 3.63 21.55
C SER A 110 3.02 3.28 21.12
N ASN A 111 3.31 3.28 19.82
CA ASN A 111 4.67 3.11 19.33
C ASN A 111 5.58 4.27 19.75
N LEU A 112 5.11 5.52 19.72
CA LEU A 112 5.90 6.65 20.21
C LEU A 112 6.28 6.49 21.70
N ALA A 113 5.34 6.02 22.52
CA ALA A 113 5.53 5.86 23.96
C ALA A 113 6.39 4.63 24.33
N HIS A 114 6.22 3.51 23.61
CA HIS A 114 6.74 2.21 24.03
C HIS A 114 7.73 1.57 23.05
N ASN A 115 7.74 1.99 21.78
CA ASN A 115 8.60 1.43 20.74
C ASN A 115 9.10 2.51 19.76
N LEU A 116 9.89 3.44 20.29
CA LEU A 116 10.39 4.61 19.55
C LEU A 116 11.11 4.23 18.24
N ARG A 117 11.75 3.05 18.20
CA ARG A 117 12.43 2.53 16.99
C ARG A 117 11.44 2.28 15.86
N VAL A 118 10.32 1.62 16.13
CA VAL A 118 9.25 1.38 15.15
C VAL A 118 8.57 2.69 14.75
N TYR A 119 8.29 3.57 15.72
CA TYR A 119 7.74 4.91 15.41
C TYR A 119 8.62 5.68 14.42
N ASN A 120 9.93 5.75 14.68
CA ASN A 120 10.87 6.45 13.80
C ASN A 120 10.98 5.79 12.42
N ALA A 121 10.94 4.46 12.35
CA ALA A 121 10.97 3.73 11.08
C ALA A 121 9.70 3.99 10.24
N MET A 122 8.51 3.95 10.84
CA MET A 122 7.25 4.27 10.14
C MET A 122 7.17 5.73 9.70
N LYS A 123 7.79 6.64 10.45
CA LYS A 123 7.86 8.07 10.14
C LYS A 123 8.93 8.40 9.09
N LEU A 124 9.82 7.46 8.74
CA LEU A 124 10.90 7.72 7.81
C LEU A 124 10.34 8.13 6.45
N ASP A 125 10.88 9.21 5.90
CA ASP A 125 10.47 9.75 4.60
C ASP A 125 10.59 8.67 3.52
N SER A 126 9.49 8.46 2.79
CA SER A 126 9.41 7.37 1.82
C SER A 126 10.42 7.49 0.69
N ARG A 127 10.85 8.72 0.35
CA ARG A 127 11.91 8.96 -0.65
C ARG A 127 13.26 8.37 -0.24
N LEU A 128 13.48 8.14 1.06
CA LEU A 128 14.73 7.58 1.60
C LEU A 128 14.72 6.04 1.65
N TRP A 129 13.55 5.40 1.69
CA TRP A 129 13.46 3.93 1.78
C TRP A 129 12.87 3.23 0.55
N GLU A 130 11.93 3.86 -0.18
CA GLU A 130 11.28 3.30 -1.37
C GLU A 130 12.29 2.76 -2.41
N PRO A 131 13.45 3.40 -2.67
CA PRO A 131 14.44 2.86 -3.60
C PRO A 131 14.99 1.47 -3.22
N PHE A 132 15.03 1.14 -1.92
CA PHE A 132 15.46 -0.18 -1.46
C PHE A 132 14.39 -1.25 -1.66
N THR A 133 13.11 -0.86 -1.63
CA THR A 133 11.97 -1.76 -1.86
C THR A 133 11.77 -2.01 -3.35
N TYR A 134 11.71 -0.95 -4.16
CA TYR A 134 11.37 -1.08 -5.59
C TYR A 134 12.53 -1.54 -6.47
N CYS A 135 13.79 -1.53 -5.98
CA CYS A 135 14.90 -2.11 -6.72
C CYS A 135 14.86 -3.64 -6.78
N GLN A 136 14.04 -4.29 -5.96
CA GLN A 136 13.94 -5.75 -5.87
C GLN A 136 13.03 -6.39 -6.94
N LEU A 137 12.47 -5.61 -7.87
CA LEU A 137 11.59 -6.02 -8.99
C LEU A 137 10.61 -7.17 -8.65
N PHE A 138 9.34 -6.82 -8.41
CA PHE A 138 8.28 -7.82 -8.23
C PHE A 138 8.15 -8.74 -9.46
N SER A 139 7.71 -9.98 -9.23
CA SER A 139 7.58 -11.06 -10.22
C SER A 139 6.68 -10.74 -11.43
N GLN A 140 5.79 -9.76 -11.30
CA GLN A 140 4.88 -9.25 -12.36
C GLN A 140 5.33 -7.86 -12.89
N GLY A 141 6.60 -7.52 -12.68
CA GLY A 141 7.12 -6.17 -12.42
C GLY A 141 6.89 -5.07 -13.46
N SER A 142 6.21 -4.00 -13.01
CA SER A 142 6.29 -2.68 -13.64
C SER A 142 7.52 -1.93 -13.11
N LEU A 143 8.24 -1.23 -13.98
CA LEU A 143 9.31 -0.31 -13.59
C LEU A 143 8.78 1.04 -13.07
N VAL A 144 7.48 1.28 -13.17
CA VAL A 144 6.86 2.56 -12.80
C VAL A 144 7.14 2.92 -11.34
N PRO A 145 6.96 2.05 -10.32
CA PRO A 145 7.24 2.41 -8.94
C PRO A 145 8.70 2.83 -8.71
N LEU A 146 9.66 2.05 -9.26
CA LEU A 146 11.08 2.35 -9.15
C LEU A 146 11.43 3.68 -9.83
N ARG A 147 10.93 3.92 -11.03
CA ARG A 147 11.19 5.20 -11.71
C ARG A 147 10.54 6.37 -10.96
N HIS A 148 9.33 6.17 -10.44
CA HIS A 148 8.62 7.20 -9.70
C HIS A 148 9.38 7.60 -8.42
N CYS A 149 9.89 6.64 -7.65
CA CYS A 149 10.67 6.95 -6.45
C CYS A 149 11.99 7.65 -6.79
N LEU A 150 12.66 7.25 -7.89
CA LEU A 150 13.88 7.92 -8.36
C LEU A 150 13.62 9.36 -8.87
N ILE A 151 12.48 9.61 -9.52
CA ILE A 151 12.07 10.95 -9.95
C ILE A 151 11.88 11.86 -8.73
N ARG A 152 11.07 11.43 -7.75
CA ARG A 152 10.83 12.18 -6.51
C ARG A 152 12.14 12.45 -5.78
N LEU A 153 13.00 11.44 -5.65
CA LEU A 153 14.30 11.56 -5.02
C LEU A 153 15.22 12.57 -5.72
N SER A 154 15.20 12.62 -7.06
CA SER A 154 15.97 13.58 -7.83
C SER A 154 15.47 15.02 -7.66
N GLN A 155 14.15 15.21 -7.74
CA GLN A 155 13.49 16.52 -7.59
C GLN A 155 13.70 17.10 -6.19
N ASP A 156 13.64 16.25 -5.17
CA ASP A 156 13.72 16.66 -3.77
C ASP A 156 15.11 16.48 -3.14
N TRP A 157 16.15 16.21 -3.94
CA TRP A 157 17.50 15.88 -3.45
C TRP A 157 18.02 16.87 -2.41
N SER A 158 17.97 18.16 -2.74
CA SER A 158 18.39 19.25 -1.86
C SER A 158 17.47 19.43 -0.66
N LEU A 159 16.16 19.25 -0.85
CA LEU A 159 15.16 19.36 0.23
C LEU A 159 15.35 18.25 1.27
N LEU A 160 15.76 17.06 0.83
CA LEU A 160 16.09 15.92 1.67
C LEU A 160 17.42 16.11 2.42
N GLY A 161 18.22 17.13 2.09
CA GLY A 161 19.53 17.38 2.69
C GLY A 161 20.58 16.35 2.31
N LEU A 162 20.43 15.69 1.14
CA LEU A 162 21.39 14.69 0.67
C LEU A 162 22.68 15.36 0.18
N PRO A 163 23.84 14.70 0.32
CA PRO A 163 25.13 15.30 0.00
C PRO A 163 25.29 15.51 -1.51
N GLY A 164 25.91 16.64 -1.87
CA GLY A 164 26.24 16.98 -3.26
C GLY A 164 25.00 17.18 -4.14
N SER A 165 25.17 16.97 -5.45
CA SER A 165 24.08 16.98 -6.42
C SER A 165 23.58 15.55 -6.68
N CYS A 166 22.31 15.42 -7.07
CA CYS A 166 21.75 14.16 -7.53
C CYS A 166 22.65 13.53 -8.61
N PRO A 167 23.04 12.24 -8.49
CA PRO A 167 24.00 11.62 -9.40
C PRO A 167 23.40 11.23 -10.76
N PHE A 168 22.12 11.50 -10.98
CA PHE A 168 21.43 11.27 -12.24
C PHE A 168 20.51 12.45 -12.54
N LEU A 169 20.31 12.69 -13.83
CA LEU A 169 19.36 13.68 -14.33
C LEU A 169 18.26 12.94 -15.04
N ILE A 170 17.04 13.48 -14.93
CA ILE A 170 15.88 12.95 -15.63
C ILE A 170 15.49 14.01 -16.64
N SER A 171 15.54 13.65 -17.92
CA SER A 171 15.15 14.56 -18.98
C SER A 171 13.65 14.79 -18.98
N GLU A 172 13.22 15.92 -19.55
CA GLU A 172 11.79 16.23 -19.71
C GLU A 172 11.05 15.15 -20.53
N ILE A 173 11.74 14.56 -21.52
CA ILE A 173 11.20 13.48 -22.35
C ILE A 173 10.97 12.21 -21.52
N GLU A 174 11.92 11.86 -20.65
CA GLU A 174 11.77 10.71 -19.75
C GLU A 174 10.68 10.94 -18.71
N LEU A 175 10.56 12.17 -18.20
CA LEU A 175 9.51 12.56 -17.25
C LEU A 175 8.12 12.47 -17.90
N GLN A 176 7.95 13.01 -19.10
CA GLN A 176 6.69 12.94 -19.84
C GLN A 176 6.29 11.48 -20.11
N LYS A 177 7.23 10.66 -20.59
CA LYS A 177 6.99 9.23 -20.80
C LYS A 177 6.64 8.50 -19.51
N HIS A 178 7.29 8.84 -18.40
CA HIS A 178 6.97 8.26 -17.10
C HIS A 178 5.55 8.62 -16.66
N ASN A 179 5.10 9.86 -16.86
CA ASN A 179 3.77 10.29 -16.47
C ASN A 179 2.67 9.52 -17.22
N GLU A 180 2.85 9.29 -18.53
CA GLU A 180 1.93 8.46 -19.33
C GLU A 180 1.87 7.01 -18.81
N GLN A 181 3.03 6.41 -18.53
CA GLN A 181 3.10 5.04 -17.99
C GLN A 181 2.59 4.94 -16.55
N LYS A 182 2.76 6.01 -15.76
CA LYS A 182 2.25 6.10 -14.40
C LYS A 182 0.73 6.10 -14.40
N SER A 183 0.08 6.88 -15.28
CA SER A 183 -1.38 6.87 -15.42
C SER A 183 -1.90 5.46 -15.69
N GLN A 184 -1.37 4.80 -16.72
CA GLN A 184 -1.77 3.42 -17.07
C GLN A 184 -1.56 2.43 -15.92
N TYR A 185 -0.47 2.59 -15.17
CA TYR A 185 -0.18 1.76 -14.01
C TYR A 185 -1.18 2.00 -12.87
N GLU A 186 -1.52 3.26 -12.58
CA GLU A 186 -2.50 3.64 -11.56
C GLU A 186 -3.91 3.17 -11.93
N ASP A 187 -4.30 3.30 -13.21
CA ASP A 187 -5.59 2.80 -13.72
C ASP A 187 -5.71 1.28 -13.54
N ARG A 188 -4.63 0.54 -13.82
CA ARG A 188 -4.57 -0.92 -13.62
C ARG A 188 -4.64 -1.31 -12.14
N LEU A 189 -3.96 -0.58 -11.25
CA LEU A 189 -4.06 -0.81 -9.80
C LEU A 189 -5.48 -0.54 -9.30
N TYR A 190 -6.09 0.56 -9.76
CA TYR A 190 -7.47 0.90 -9.42
C TYR A 190 -8.46 -0.18 -9.87
N LEU A 191 -8.32 -0.68 -11.11
CA LEU A 191 -9.10 -1.79 -11.61
C LEU A 191 -8.93 -3.03 -10.74
N SER A 192 -7.68 -3.39 -10.40
CA SER A 192 -7.40 -4.54 -9.54
C SER A 192 -8.07 -4.41 -8.18
N ASP A 193 -7.93 -3.27 -7.51
CA ASP A 193 -8.55 -3.01 -6.20
C ASP A 193 -10.07 -3.03 -6.28
N LEU A 194 -10.67 -2.44 -7.33
CA LEU A 194 -12.10 -2.48 -7.55
C LEU A 194 -12.61 -3.92 -7.69
N VAL A 195 -11.96 -4.74 -8.53
CA VAL A 195 -12.35 -6.13 -8.76
C VAL A 195 -12.17 -6.97 -7.49
N LYS A 196 -11.05 -6.83 -6.78
CA LYS A 196 -10.82 -7.53 -5.49
C LYS A 196 -11.92 -7.23 -4.48
N ASN A 197 -12.29 -5.96 -4.35
CA ASN A 197 -13.33 -5.52 -3.43
C ASN A 197 -14.71 -6.08 -3.82
N GLN A 198 -15.04 -6.11 -5.12
CA GLN A 198 -16.32 -6.65 -5.59
C GLN A 198 -16.41 -8.18 -5.43
N LEU A 199 -15.29 -8.89 -5.61
CA LEU A 199 -15.23 -10.35 -5.49
C LEU A 199 -14.98 -10.82 -4.05
N PHE A 200 -14.63 -9.91 -3.14
CA PHE A 200 -14.14 -10.18 -1.78
C PHE A 200 -13.03 -11.24 -1.79
N THR A 201 -11.95 -10.93 -2.51
CA THR A 201 -10.77 -11.77 -2.69
C THR A 201 -9.49 -10.96 -2.46
N ASP A 202 -8.36 -11.64 -2.29
CA ASP A 202 -7.04 -11.05 -2.08
C ASP A 202 -6.26 -10.86 -3.40
N ASP A 203 -5.00 -10.43 -3.32
CA ASP A 203 -4.12 -10.26 -4.49
C ASP A 203 -3.81 -11.59 -5.22
N ALA A 204 -4.03 -12.73 -4.58
CA ALA A 204 -3.84 -14.06 -5.17
C ALA A 204 -5.13 -14.60 -5.82
N GLY A 205 -6.27 -13.93 -5.64
CA GLY A 205 -7.57 -14.41 -6.11
C GLY A 205 -8.12 -15.55 -5.24
N TRP A 206 -7.66 -15.68 -3.99
CA TRP A 206 -8.12 -16.73 -3.09
C TRP A 206 -9.56 -16.48 -2.63
N VAL A 207 -10.39 -17.53 -2.67
CA VAL A 207 -11.75 -17.52 -2.13
C VAL A 207 -12.09 -18.86 -1.47
N PRO A 208 -12.95 -18.86 -0.43
CA PRO A 208 -13.49 -20.08 0.15
C PRO A 208 -14.23 -20.96 -0.86
N ASN A 209 -14.10 -22.29 -0.73
CA ASN A 209 -14.71 -23.26 -1.65
C ASN A 209 -16.24 -23.12 -1.78
N ASP A 210 -16.92 -22.78 -0.68
CA ASP A 210 -18.36 -22.57 -0.64
C ASP A 210 -18.82 -21.31 -1.40
N ARG A 211 -17.90 -20.36 -1.63
CA ARG A 211 -18.14 -19.14 -2.42
C ARG A 211 -17.64 -19.25 -3.87
N TRP A 212 -16.83 -20.25 -4.19
CA TRP A 212 -16.14 -20.38 -5.48
C TRP A 212 -17.08 -20.18 -6.68
N GLU A 213 -18.17 -20.97 -6.77
CA GLU A 213 -19.09 -20.90 -7.91
C GLU A 213 -19.76 -19.54 -8.08
N ALA A 214 -20.07 -18.86 -6.97
CA ALA A 214 -20.67 -17.52 -7.00
C ALA A 214 -19.64 -16.47 -7.43
N THR A 215 -18.41 -16.54 -6.89
CA THR A 215 -17.34 -15.61 -7.24
C THR A 215 -16.85 -15.81 -8.67
N GLU A 216 -16.71 -17.04 -9.17
CA GLU A 216 -16.33 -17.32 -10.56
C GLU A 216 -17.35 -16.72 -11.54
N ARG A 217 -18.64 -16.88 -11.26
CA ARG A 217 -19.71 -16.29 -12.08
C ARG A 217 -19.65 -14.76 -12.06
N ALA A 218 -19.53 -14.16 -10.88
CA ALA A 218 -19.40 -12.71 -10.73
C ALA A 218 -18.15 -12.16 -11.44
N ASN A 219 -17.02 -12.87 -11.37
CA ASN A 219 -15.79 -12.52 -12.09
C ASN A 219 -16.03 -12.53 -13.61
N GLY A 220 -16.71 -13.54 -14.15
CA GLY A 220 -17.06 -13.60 -15.56
C GLY A 220 -17.98 -12.46 -16.00
N GLU A 221 -18.96 -12.09 -15.19
CA GLU A 221 -19.86 -10.95 -15.45
C GLU A 221 -19.09 -9.62 -15.45
N LEU A 222 -18.26 -9.38 -14.43
CA LEU A 222 -17.43 -8.18 -14.34
C LEU A 222 -16.41 -8.09 -15.50
N TYR A 223 -15.79 -9.22 -15.87
CA TYR A 223 -14.88 -9.31 -17.00
C TYR A 223 -15.56 -8.91 -18.30
N ASN A 224 -16.74 -9.48 -18.60
CA ASN A 224 -17.48 -9.17 -19.82
C ASN A 224 -17.89 -7.69 -19.88
N MET A 225 -18.37 -7.15 -18.76
CA MET A 225 -18.71 -5.73 -18.64
C MET A 225 -17.48 -4.84 -18.88
N TYR A 226 -16.31 -5.21 -18.35
CA TYR A 226 -15.06 -4.49 -18.57
C TYR A 226 -14.63 -4.54 -20.04
N ILE A 227 -14.64 -5.71 -20.69
CA ILE A 227 -14.29 -5.85 -22.11
C ILE A 227 -15.23 -5.01 -22.99
N GLU A 228 -16.54 -5.01 -22.70
CA GLU A 228 -17.51 -4.18 -23.42
C GLU A 228 -17.20 -2.69 -23.24
N THR A 229 -16.95 -2.26 -22.00
CA THR A 229 -16.62 -0.86 -21.68
C THR A 229 -15.34 -0.40 -22.38
N MET A 230 -14.31 -1.25 -22.43
CA MET A 230 -13.03 -0.91 -23.07
C MET A 230 -13.03 -1.06 -24.60
N SER A 231 -14.12 -1.55 -25.21
CA SER A 231 -14.16 -1.89 -26.64
C SER A 231 -14.01 -0.68 -27.57
N GLU A 232 -14.30 0.54 -27.08
CA GLU A 232 -14.10 1.79 -27.82
C GLU A 232 -12.63 2.23 -27.84
N GLU A 233 -11.83 1.80 -26.88
CA GLU A 233 -10.44 2.25 -26.68
C GLU A 233 -9.41 1.17 -27.01
N LEU A 234 -9.71 -0.08 -26.71
CA LEU A 234 -8.79 -1.21 -26.78
C LEU A 234 -9.41 -2.39 -27.54
N THR A 235 -8.54 -3.21 -28.13
CA THR A 235 -8.99 -4.52 -28.61
C THR A 235 -9.33 -5.42 -27.41
N PRO A 236 -10.26 -6.38 -27.56
CA PRO A 236 -10.58 -7.32 -26.48
C PRO A 236 -9.35 -8.03 -25.92
N GLN A 237 -8.37 -8.39 -26.77
CA GLN A 237 -7.14 -9.05 -26.33
C GLN A 237 -6.20 -8.11 -25.56
N ALA A 238 -6.23 -6.81 -25.85
CA ALA A 238 -5.45 -5.83 -25.09
C ALA A 238 -6.08 -5.59 -23.73
N ALA A 239 -7.40 -5.35 -23.68
CA ALA A 239 -8.13 -5.18 -22.43
C ALA A 239 -8.01 -6.41 -21.52
N ALA A 240 -8.14 -7.62 -22.09
CA ALA A 240 -8.02 -8.87 -21.33
C ALA A 240 -6.69 -9.04 -20.58
N LYS A 241 -5.59 -8.44 -21.07
CA LYS A 241 -4.28 -8.50 -20.41
C LYS A 241 -4.22 -7.68 -19.13
N ASP A 242 -5.07 -6.67 -19.01
CA ASP A 242 -5.13 -5.79 -17.84
C ASP A 242 -6.13 -6.29 -16.79
N TRP A 243 -6.91 -7.33 -17.11
CA TRP A 243 -7.83 -7.95 -16.16
C TRP A 243 -7.06 -8.76 -15.10
N PRO A 244 -7.30 -8.53 -13.80
CA PRO A 244 -6.53 -9.16 -12.72
C PRO A 244 -6.77 -10.67 -12.59
N PHE A 245 -7.98 -11.15 -12.88
CA PHE A 245 -8.39 -12.54 -12.66
C PHE A 245 -8.99 -13.15 -13.94
N PRO A 246 -8.19 -13.48 -14.97
CA PRO A 246 -8.69 -13.94 -16.25
C PRO A 246 -9.56 -15.19 -16.08
N PRO A 247 -10.79 -15.22 -16.64
CA PRO A 247 -11.64 -16.41 -16.61
C PRO A 247 -10.94 -17.61 -17.25
N LEU A 248 -11.23 -18.82 -16.77
CA LEU A 248 -10.62 -20.08 -17.25
C LEU A 248 -10.84 -20.37 -18.75
N GLN A 249 -11.73 -19.64 -19.41
CA GLN A 249 -12.10 -19.79 -20.83
C GLN A 249 -11.85 -18.53 -21.68
N ALA A 250 -11.12 -17.53 -21.16
CA ALA A 250 -10.81 -16.28 -21.86
C ALA A 250 -9.65 -16.41 -22.87
#